data_AF-A0A818WEC3-F1
#
_entry.id   AF-A0A818WEC3-F1
#
_cell.length_a   1.000
_cell.length_b   1.000
_cell.length_c   1.000
_cell.angle_alpha   90.00
_cell.angle_beta   90.00
_cell.angle_gamma   90.00
#
_symmetry.space_group_name_H-M   'P 1'
#
loop_
_entity.id
_entity.type
_entity.pdbx_description
1 polymer ?
#
loop_
_entity_poly.entity_id
_entity_poly.type
_entity_poly.pdbx_seq_one_letter_code
_entity_poly.pdbx_strand_id
1 'polypeptide(L)'
;MKTVVNSNLPLISNSFVTCYSDYLIIHLYYFPFGNKKIKYSNIRSCEFRSTNDIGMFEYKLWGMSLSPIWWHCDMNRLARKHYILLDANQWPLIGITMDDNEIINVYNLIRQKMNCNPSNIYAEKLPYNTLKTMSEKEIEHQQSLRNIQTK
;
A
#
# COMPACT_ATOMS: atom_id res chain seq x y z
N MET A 1 -6.56 -17.90 -24.88
CA MET A 1 -5.92 -16.65 -25.36
C MET A 1 -5.67 -15.76 -24.14
N LYS A 2 -4.41 -15.46 -23.80
CA LYS A 2 -4.09 -14.43 -22.80
C LYS A 2 -4.18 -13.10 -23.53
N THR A 3 -5.22 -12.32 -23.24
CA THR A 3 -5.32 -10.94 -23.72
C THR A 3 -4.11 -10.19 -23.17
N VAL A 4 -3.18 -9.81 -24.05
CA VAL A 4 -2.08 -8.91 -23.71
C VAL A 4 -2.72 -7.54 -23.51
N VAL A 5 -3.24 -7.30 -22.31
CA VAL A 5 -3.68 -5.96 -21.91
C VAL A 5 -2.42 -5.11 -21.93
N ASN A 6 -2.39 -4.08 -22.79
CA ASN A 6 -1.26 -3.18 -22.91
C ASN A 6 -0.92 -2.58 -21.54
N SER A 7 0.13 -3.11 -20.90
CA SER A 7 0.67 -2.66 -19.61
C SER A 7 1.29 -1.26 -19.66
N ASN A 8 1.21 -0.58 -20.82
CA ASN A 8 1.88 0.68 -21.10
C ASN A 8 1.00 1.91 -20.83
N LEU A 9 -0.31 1.75 -20.61
CA LEU A 9 -1.17 2.87 -20.27
C LEU A 9 -1.24 3.08 -18.75
N PRO A 10 -1.04 4.31 -18.26
CA PRO A 10 -1.19 4.61 -16.85
C PRO A 10 -2.67 4.52 -16.43
N LEU A 11 -2.93 3.85 -15.31
CA LEU A 11 -4.25 3.79 -14.67
C LEU A 11 -4.54 5.08 -13.88
N ILE A 12 -3.51 5.61 -13.22
CA ILE A 12 -3.51 6.90 -12.53
C ILE A 12 -2.17 7.56 -12.83
N SER A 13 -2.17 8.87 -13.09
CA SER A 13 -0.93 9.64 -13.22
C SER A 13 -1.11 11.04 -12.66
N ASN A 14 -0.27 11.42 -11.70
CA ASN A 14 -0.17 12.78 -11.17
C ASN A 14 1.30 13.20 -11.03
N SER A 15 1.55 14.34 -10.40
CA SER A 15 2.89 14.92 -10.24
C SER A 15 3.87 14.05 -9.45
N PHE A 16 3.39 13.16 -8.58
CA PHE A 16 4.23 12.38 -7.66
C PHE A 16 4.21 10.88 -7.92
N VAL A 17 3.15 10.36 -8.52
CA VAL A 17 2.98 8.92 -8.76
C VAL A 17 2.31 8.66 -10.11
N THR A 18 2.83 7.66 -10.81
CA THR A 18 2.13 7.03 -11.94
C THR A 18 1.93 5.54 -11.65
N CYS A 19 0.68 5.09 -11.66
CA CYS A 19 0.30 3.70 -11.45
C CYS A 19 0.01 3.01 -12.78
N TYR A 20 0.62 1.86 -13.02
CA TYR A 20 0.39 0.99 -14.17
C TYR A 20 -0.33 -0.29 -13.74
N SER A 21 -0.50 -1.25 -14.65
CA SER A 21 -1.19 -2.50 -14.35
C SER A 21 -0.52 -3.34 -13.26
N ASP A 22 0.81 -3.35 -13.20
CA ASP A 22 1.66 -4.30 -12.46
C ASP A 22 2.71 -3.62 -11.56
N TYR A 23 2.92 -2.31 -11.73
CA TYR A 23 3.83 -1.52 -10.91
C TYR A 23 3.34 -0.08 -10.77
N LEU A 24 3.94 0.64 -9.82
CA LEU A 24 3.85 2.10 -9.73
C LEU A 24 5.25 2.72 -9.88
N ILE A 25 5.29 3.98 -10.31
CA ILE A 25 6.47 4.84 -10.33
C ILE A 25 6.22 5.98 -9.36
N ILE A 26 7.16 6.20 -8.45
CA ILE A 26 7.21 7.38 -7.59
C ILE A 26 8.19 8.37 -8.23
N HIS A 27 7.68 9.53 -8.62
CA HIS A 27 8.45 10.61 -9.22
C HIS A 27 9.25 11.36 -8.17
N LEU A 28 10.38 11.93 -8.57
CA LEU A 28 11.26 12.72 -7.67
C LEU A 28 11.68 11.94 -6.41
N TYR A 29 11.77 10.61 -6.51
CA TYR A 29 12.19 9.74 -5.41
C TYR A 29 13.69 9.88 -5.13
N TYR A 30 14.51 10.01 -6.17
CA TYR A 30 15.93 10.36 -6.10
C TYR A 30 16.12 11.77 -6.69
N PHE A 31 15.63 12.77 -5.97
CA PHE A 31 15.74 14.17 -6.37
C PHE A 31 17.20 14.57 -6.67
N PRO A 32 17.49 15.35 -7.73
CA PRO A 32 16.54 16.07 -8.59
C PRO A 32 15.96 15.34 -9.82
N PHE A 33 16.47 14.18 -10.23
CA PHE A 33 16.13 13.60 -11.55
C PHE A 33 15.67 12.14 -11.55
N GLY A 34 15.68 11.45 -10.41
CA GLY A 34 15.41 10.01 -10.37
C GLY A 34 14.04 9.65 -9.81
N ASN A 35 13.49 8.56 -10.36
CA ASN A 35 12.22 7.97 -9.97
C ASN A 35 12.46 6.59 -9.36
N LYS A 36 11.47 6.07 -8.62
CA LYS A 36 11.50 4.70 -8.10
C LYS A 36 10.33 3.89 -8.63
N LYS A 37 10.66 2.80 -9.32
CA LYS A 37 9.69 1.82 -9.80
C LYS A 37 9.50 0.72 -8.74
N ILE A 38 8.25 0.43 -8.40
CA ILE A 38 7.88 -0.58 -7.40
C ILE A 38 6.81 -1.49 -8.01
N LYS A 39 7.11 -2.79 -8.12
CA LYS A 39 6.11 -3.79 -8.49
C LYS A 39 5.16 -3.99 -7.32
N TYR A 40 3.85 -4.10 -7.58
CA TYR A 40 2.87 -4.35 -6.52
C TYR A 40 3.14 -5.67 -5.78
N SER A 41 3.72 -6.66 -6.46
CA SER A 41 4.17 -7.94 -5.85
C SER A 41 5.22 -7.80 -4.75
N ASN A 42 5.94 -6.69 -4.73
CA ASN A 42 7.00 -6.46 -3.76
C ASN A 42 6.49 -5.68 -2.54
N ILE A 43 5.24 -5.18 -2.57
CA ILE A 43 4.66 -4.42 -1.48
C ILE A 43 4.09 -5.40 -0.44
N ARG A 44 4.68 -5.40 0.76
CA ARG A 44 4.26 -6.21 1.92
C ARG A 44 3.13 -5.55 2.70
N SER A 45 3.22 -4.24 2.88
CA SER A 45 2.17 -3.44 3.50
C SER A 45 2.00 -2.10 2.80
N CYS A 46 0.77 -1.61 2.83
CA CYS A 46 0.39 -0.29 2.35
C CYS A 46 -0.62 0.27 3.35
N GLU A 47 -0.25 1.34 4.02
CA GLU A 47 -1.01 1.98 5.08
C GLU A 47 -1.33 3.43 4.71
N PHE A 48 -2.51 3.88 5.12
CA PHE A 48 -2.95 5.27 5.00
C PHE A 48 -2.88 5.92 6.38
N ARG A 49 -2.05 6.95 6.54
CA ARG A 49 -1.74 7.56 7.84
C ARG A 49 -1.93 9.06 7.83
N SER A 50 -2.12 9.65 9.02
CA SER A 50 -2.20 11.11 9.17
C SER A 50 -0.81 11.71 9.30
N THR A 51 -0.56 12.85 8.67
CA THR A 51 0.72 13.58 8.83
C THR A 51 0.94 14.09 10.25
N ASN A 52 -0.11 14.19 11.07
CA ASN A 52 -0.01 14.51 12.50
C ASN A 52 0.76 13.43 13.28
N ASP A 53 0.88 12.21 12.75
CA ASP A 53 1.64 11.11 13.36
C ASP A 53 3.16 11.27 13.16
N ILE A 54 3.59 12.21 12.31
CA ILE A 54 5.00 12.46 11.99
C ILE A 54 5.54 13.48 12.99
N GLY A 55 6.60 13.11 13.72
CA GLY A 55 7.26 14.04 14.63
C GLY A 55 7.89 15.23 13.90
N MET A 56 7.99 16.38 14.57
CA MET A 56 8.60 17.60 14.00
C MET A 56 10.00 17.35 13.41
N PHE A 57 10.80 16.47 14.03
CA PHE A 57 12.16 16.11 13.58
C PHE A 57 12.21 15.04 12.48
N GLU A 58 11.08 14.39 12.21
CA GLU A 58 10.96 13.37 11.16
C GLU A 58 10.56 13.98 9.81
N TYR A 59 10.16 15.25 9.84
CA TYR A 59 9.85 16.01 8.64
C TYR A 59 11.10 16.24 7.79
N LYS A 60 10.96 15.96 6.50
CA LYS A 60 11.87 16.45 5.45
C LYS A 60 11.08 16.74 4.19
N LEU A 61 11.66 17.58 3.33
CA LEU A 61 11.17 17.79 1.97
C LEU A 61 11.45 16.58 1.07
N TRP A 62 12.60 15.92 1.26
CA TRP A 62 13.05 14.74 0.51
C TRP A 62 14.06 13.93 1.34
N GLY A 63 14.17 12.63 1.05
CA GLY A 63 15.12 11.72 1.67
C GLY A 63 14.64 11.22 3.02
N MET A 64 15.59 10.84 3.87
CA MET A 64 15.32 10.30 5.20
C MET A 64 15.87 11.24 6.29
N SER A 65 15.20 11.25 7.45
CA SER A 65 15.64 11.91 8.68
C SER A 65 16.03 10.84 9.73
N LEU A 66 15.67 11.03 11.00
CA LEU A 66 15.81 10.03 12.06
C LEU A 66 14.76 8.91 11.98
N SER A 67 13.67 9.11 11.24
CA SER A 67 12.66 8.08 10.99
C SER A 67 13.14 7.11 9.89
N PRO A 68 12.73 5.83 9.92
CA PRO A 68 13.08 4.85 8.89
C PRO A 68 12.24 5.03 7.61
N ILE A 69 11.78 6.25 7.32
CA ILE A 69 10.90 6.60 6.19
C ILE A 69 11.69 7.48 5.23
N TRP A 70 11.85 7.00 3.99
CA TRP A 70 12.38 7.77 2.88
C TRP A 70 11.26 8.39 2.08
N TRP A 71 11.33 9.71 1.93
CA TRP A 71 10.35 10.51 1.24
C TRP A 71 10.83 10.91 -0.16
N HIS A 72 9.93 10.89 -1.14
CA HIS A 72 10.16 11.60 -2.40
C HIS A 72 10.17 13.11 -2.17
N CYS A 73 10.54 13.92 -3.17
CA CYS A 73 10.45 15.37 -3.04
C CYS A 73 9.00 15.83 -3.13
N ASP A 74 8.49 16.51 -2.10
CA ASP A 74 7.21 17.23 -2.10
C ASP A 74 7.37 18.54 -1.33
N MET A 75 7.41 19.66 -2.06
CA MET A 75 7.58 21.00 -1.46
C MET A 75 6.38 21.40 -0.60
N ASN A 76 5.21 20.82 -0.84
CA ASN A 76 3.98 21.14 -0.13
C ASN A 76 3.68 20.13 0.98
N ARG A 77 4.64 19.28 1.37
CA ARG A 77 4.42 18.21 2.37
C ARG A 77 3.80 18.71 3.68
N LEU A 78 4.17 19.89 4.15
CA LEU A 78 3.64 20.48 5.40
C LEU A 78 2.13 20.76 5.32
N ALA A 79 1.59 20.99 4.13
CA ALA A 79 0.17 21.26 3.93
C ALA A 79 -0.65 19.97 3.71
N ARG A 80 0.01 18.81 3.60
CA ARG A 80 -0.67 17.52 3.36
C ARG A 80 -1.23 16.99 4.67
N LYS A 81 -2.44 16.45 4.65
CA LYS A 81 -3.08 15.87 5.85
C LYS A 81 -2.80 14.38 6.01
N HIS A 82 -2.49 13.72 4.91
CA HIS A 82 -2.30 12.27 4.86
C HIS A 82 -1.07 11.89 4.05
N TYR A 83 -0.57 10.69 4.33
CA TYR A 83 0.48 10.04 3.55
C TYR A 83 0.21 8.54 3.41
N ILE A 84 0.81 7.95 2.37
CA ILE A 84 0.85 6.50 2.20
C ILE A 84 2.21 6.02 2.71
N LEU A 85 2.20 5.02 3.60
CA LEU A 85 3.40 4.32 4.03
C LEU A 85 3.46 2.96 3.35
N LEU A 86 4.54 2.72 2.60
CA LEU A 86 4.77 1.46 1.90
C LEU A 86 5.97 0.71 2.49
N ASP A 87 5.76 -0.56 2.83
CA ASP A 87 6.84 -1.55 2.93
C ASP A 87 6.96 -2.24 1.58
N ALA A 88 7.97 -1.85 0.80
CA ALA A 88 8.26 -2.43 -0.52
C ALA A 88 9.29 -3.57 -0.46
N ASN A 89 9.32 -4.33 0.64
CA ASN A 89 10.27 -5.41 0.90
C ASN A 89 11.73 -4.94 0.78
N GLN A 90 11.99 -3.73 1.25
CA GLN A 90 13.31 -3.12 1.26
C GLN A 90 13.37 -2.07 2.36
N TRP A 91 14.57 -1.86 2.89
CA TRP A 91 14.84 -0.73 3.75
C TRP A 91 15.32 0.47 2.92
N PRO A 92 14.92 1.70 3.21
CA PRO A 92 13.93 2.13 4.22
C PRO A 92 12.47 1.97 3.75
N LEU A 93 11.51 2.20 4.68
CA LEU A 93 10.10 2.35 4.33
C LEU A 93 9.91 3.56 3.42
N ILE A 94 8.86 3.57 2.63
CA ILE A 94 8.62 4.61 1.63
C ILE A 94 7.39 5.43 2.02
N GLY A 95 7.60 6.73 2.23
CA GLY A 95 6.54 7.69 2.47
C GLY A 95 6.17 8.43 1.18
N ILE A 96 4.89 8.43 0.84
CA ILE A 96 4.36 9.12 -0.33
C ILE A 96 3.33 10.16 0.10
N THR A 97 3.48 11.38 -0.39
CA THR A 97 2.56 12.50 -0.18
C THR A 97 2.13 13.09 -1.51
N MET A 98 0.89 13.56 -1.58
CA MET A 98 0.29 14.25 -2.73
C MET A 98 -0.99 14.95 -2.26
N ASP A 99 -1.75 15.54 -3.18
CA ASP A 99 -3.03 16.16 -2.85
C ASP A 99 -4.02 15.17 -2.21
N ASP A 100 -4.79 15.65 -1.22
CA ASP A 100 -5.66 14.81 -0.38
C ASP A 100 -6.72 14.04 -1.20
N ASN A 101 -7.19 14.60 -2.31
CA ASN A 101 -8.13 13.93 -3.21
C ASN A 101 -7.45 12.83 -4.05
N GLU A 102 -6.17 13.01 -4.40
CA GLU A 102 -5.43 12.07 -5.23
C GLU A 102 -4.90 10.90 -4.42
N ILE A 103 -4.45 11.16 -3.19
CA ILE A 103 -3.80 10.16 -2.34
C ILE A 103 -4.73 8.99 -2.00
N ILE A 104 -6.03 9.25 -1.81
CA ILE A 104 -7.03 8.22 -1.54
C ILE A 104 -7.19 7.29 -2.74
N ASN A 105 -7.23 7.85 -3.96
CA ASN A 105 -7.37 7.06 -5.18
C ASN A 105 -6.13 6.19 -5.42
N VAL A 106 -4.93 6.74 -5.22
CA VAL A 106 -3.67 5.99 -5.33
C VAL A 106 -3.59 4.89 -4.28
N TYR A 107 -3.94 5.19 -3.02
CA TYR A 107 -3.97 4.21 -1.93
C TYR A 107 -4.90 3.03 -2.26
N ASN A 108 -6.13 3.32 -2.65
CA ASN A 108 -7.13 2.30 -2.98
C ASN A 108 -6.66 1.41 -4.15
N LEU A 109 -6.07 2.00 -5.19
CA LEU A 109 -5.52 1.24 -6.31
C LEU A 109 -4.36 0.33 -5.86
N ILE A 110 -3.42 0.83 -5.05
CA ILE A 110 -2.32 0.01 -4.52
C ILE A 110 -2.87 -1.18 -3.73
N ARG A 111 -3.82 -0.95 -2.82
CA ARG A 111 -4.46 -2.01 -2.02
C ARG A 111 -5.15 -3.04 -2.89
N GLN A 112 -5.92 -2.61 -3.88
CA GLN A 112 -6.56 -3.51 -4.84
C GLN A 112 -5.51 -4.39 -5.56
N LYS A 113 -4.42 -3.78 -6.04
CA LYS A 113 -3.36 -4.49 -6.76
C LYS A 113 -2.56 -5.45 -5.88
N MET A 114 -2.41 -5.16 -4.59
CA MET A 114 -1.82 -6.06 -3.61
C MET A 114 -2.68 -7.30 -3.36
N ASN A 115 -4.00 -7.15 -3.32
CA ASN A 115 -4.95 -8.24 -3.04
C ASN A 115 -5.21 -9.14 -4.26
N CYS A 116 -5.11 -8.59 -5.48
CA CYS A 116 -5.18 -9.38 -6.71
C CYS A 116 -3.89 -10.17 -7.00
N ASN A 117 -2.88 -10.09 -6.13
CA ASN A 117 -1.65 -10.84 -6.31
C ASN A 117 -1.78 -12.24 -5.69
N PRO A 118 -1.69 -13.33 -6.47
CA PRO A 118 -1.92 -14.69 -5.97
C PRO A 118 -1.01 -15.09 -4.80
N SER A 119 0.16 -14.46 -4.70
CA SER A 119 1.12 -14.68 -3.62
C SER A 119 0.71 -14.07 -2.27
N ASN A 120 -0.23 -13.12 -2.23
CA ASN A 120 -0.72 -12.49 -1.00
C ASN A 120 -1.96 -13.17 -0.41
N ILE A 121 -2.60 -14.07 -1.16
CA ILE A 121 -3.79 -14.82 -0.71
C ILE A 121 -3.44 -15.76 0.48
N TYR A 122 -2.16 -16.09 0.66
CA TYR A 122 -1.69 -16.89 1.80
C TYR A 122 -1.24 -16.06 3.03
N ALA A 123 -1.30 -14.72 2.96
CA ALA A 123 -0.82 -13.84 4.04
C ALA A 123 -1.95 -13.22 4.89
N GLU A 124 -3.21 -13.29 4.48
CA GLU A 124 -4.33 -12.86 5.32
C GLU A 124 -4.71 -13.95 6.34
N LYS A 125 -3.97 -13.99 7.47
CA LYS A 125 -4.61 -14.40 8.73
C LYS A 125 -5.67 -13.35 9.06
N LEU A 126 -6.92 -13.82 9.16
CA LEU A 126 -8.09 -13.05 9.57
C LEU A 126 -7.77 -12.10 10.75
N PRO A 127 -8.31 -10.88 10.77
CA PRO A 127 -8.15 -9.97 11.90
C PRO A 127 -8.72 -10.61 13.18
N TYR A 128 -7.95 -10.50 14.27
CA TYR A 128 -8.14 -11.12 15.59
C TYR A 128 -9.45 -10.72 16.32
N ASN A 129 -10.37 -10.01 15.66
CA ASN A 129 -11.57 -9.42 16.29
C ASN A 129 -12.92 -10.06 15.90
N THR A 130 -12.95 -11.15 15.13
CA THR A 130 -14.23 -11.83 14.77
C THR A 130 -14.50 -13.11 15.57
N LEU A 131 -13.64 -13.48 16.53
CA LEU A 131 -13.83 -14.68 17.36
C LEU A 131 -14.36 -14.40 18.77
N LYS A 132 -14.73 -13.16 19.10
CA LYS A 132 -15.18 -12.79 20.47
C LYS A 132 -16.70 -12.73 20.66
N THR A 133 -17.48 -13.07 19.64
CA THR A 133 -18.95 -12.96 19.66
C THR A 133 -19.69 -14.18 19.10
N MET A 134 -19.01 -15.31 18.86
CA MET A 134 -19.69 -16.55 18.47
C MET A 134 -19.77 -17.48 19.69
N SER A 135 -20.98 -17.98 19.95
CA SER A 135 -21.22 -18.97 20.99
C SER A 135 -20.61 -20.32 20.60
N GLU A 136 -20.23 -21.14 21.58
CA GLU A 136 -19.60 -22.47 21.37
C GLU A 136 -20.41 -23.36 20.41
N LYS A 137 -21.74 -23.21 20.40
CA LYS A 137 -22.65 -23.96 19.51
C LYS A 137 -22.49 -23.60 18.03
N GLU A 138 -22.13 -22.36 17.72
CA GLU A 138 -21.92 -21.91 16.33
C GLU A 138 -20.57 -22.39 15.80
N ILE A 139 -19.58 -22.57 16.68
CA ILE A 139 -18.27 -23.13 16.33
C ILE A 139 -18.40 -24.61 15.97
N GLU A 140 -19.16 -25.39 16.75
CA GLU A 140 -19.40 -26.81 16.48
C GLU A 140 -20.19 -27.03 15.17
N HIS A 141 -21.17 -26.18 14.90
CA HIS A 141 -21.95 -26.26 13.66
C HIS A 141 -21.09 -26.01 12.42
N GLN A 142 -20.19 -25.02 12.47
CA GLN A 142 -19.28 -24.71 11.36
C GLN A 142 -18.20 -25.80 11.17
N GLN A 143 -17.76 -26.46 12.24
CA GLN A 143 -16.82 -27.58 12.16
C GLN A 143 -17.49 -28.85 11.58
N SER A 144 -18.75 -29.09 11.92
CA SER A 144 -19.58 -30.16 11.35
C SER A 144 -19.74 -30.01 9.82
N LEU A 145 -20.03 -28.80 9.34
CA LEU A 145 -20.20 -28.51 7.91
C LEU A 145 -18.90 -28.72 7.11
N ARG A 146 -17.73 -28.46 7.70
CA ARG A 146 -16.43 -28.68 7.04
C ARG A 146 -16.12 -30.17 6.81
N ASN A 147 -16.51 -31.05 7.74
CA ASN A 147 -16.23 -32.48 7.61
C ASN A 147 -17.06 -33.19 6.54
N ILE A 148 -18.15 -32.56 6.07
CA ILE A 148 -19.03 -33.11 5.03
C ILE A 148 -18.48 -32.81 3.61
N GLN A 149 -17.66 -31.75 3.44
CA GLN A 149 -17.12 -31.35 2.13
C GLN A 149 -15.78 -32.00 1.76
N THR A 150 -15.20 -32.81 2.64
CA THR A 150 -13.94 -33.56 2.41
C THR A 150 -14.13 -35.07 2.26
N LYS A 151 -15.34 -35.53 1.91
CA LYS A 151 -15.60 -36.91 1.50
C LYS A 151 -16.17 -36.98 0.09
#